data_AF-A0A932LUH9-F1
#
_entry.id   AF-A0A932LUH9-F1
#
_cell.length_a   1.000
_cell.length_b   1.000
_cell.length_c   1.000
_cell.angle_alpha   90.00
_cell.angle_beta   90.00
_cell.angle_gamma   90.00
#
_symmetry.space_group_name_H-M   'P 1'
#
loop_
_entity.id
_entity.type
_entity.pdbx_description
1 polymer ?
#
loop_
_entity_poly.entity_id
_entity_poly.type
_entity_poly.pdbx_seq_one_letter_code
_entity_poly.pdbx_strand_id
1 'polypeptide(L)'
;MTPFVLASVFVISGVVVETLCAGKEPSGVMKKLHPPRWAFPMPVWYAVGFFYYVMCFAVVYRMTASGRSEAPGLMLIAALMAANAGWNLIFFRLRSLRWSFWFYVPYIVLAAALIRALWSVDRVSTTLLLIYSAYLPYAIVWSYFVMRLNASPSNHSIGGPISGP
;
A
#
# COMPACT_ATOMS: atom_id res chain seq x y z
N MET A 1 -20.34 -8.85 -19.54
CA MET A 1 -19.94 -7.55 -18.93
C MET A 1 -18.84 -6.95 -19.79
N THR A 2 -18.90 -5.67 -20.12
CA THR A 2 -17.82 -5.00 -20.88
C THR A 2 -16.53 -4.95 -20.06
N PRO A 3 -15.33 -4.98 -20.68
CA PRO A 3 -14.03 -4.84 -20.00
C PRO A 3 -13.97 -3.65 -19.03
N PHE A 4 -14.59 -2.53 -19.40
CA PHE A 4 -14.70 -1.35 -18.56
C PHE A 4 -15.41 -1.64 -17.23
N VAL A 5 -16.64 -2.18 -17.29
CA VAL A 5 -17.43 -2.54 -16.10
C VAL A 5 -16.68 -3.55 -15.22
N LEU A 6 -16.02 -4.55 -15.82
CA LEU A 6 -15.21 -5.52 -15.06
C LEU A 6 -14.07 -4.83 -14.32
N ALA A 7 -13.30 -3.97 -15.00
CA ALA A 7 -12.21 -3.21 -14.38
C ALA A 7 -12.72 -2.28 -13.27
N SER A 8 -13.86 -1.61 -13.47
CA SER A 8 -14.49 -0.77 -12.45
C SER A 8 -14.89 -1.59 -11.22
N VAL A 9 -15.57 -2.71 -11.39
CA VAL A 9 -15.96 -3.59 -10.28
C VAL A 9 -14.72 -4.08 -9.52
N PHE A 10 -13.67 -4.46 -10.25
CA PHE A 10 -12.42 -4.92 -9.66
C PHE A 10 -11.78 -3.85 -8.78
N VAL A 11 -11.61 -2.64 -9.32
CA VAL A 11 -11.01 -1.51 -8.60
C VAL A 11 -11.86 -1.08 -7.42
N ILE A 12 -13.18 -0.93 -7.62
CA ILE A 12 -14.11 -0.55 -6.55
C ILE A 12 -14.06 -1.58 -5.41
N SER A 13 -14.05 -2.88 -5.73
CA SER A 13 -13.94 -3.92 -4.71
C SER A 13 -12.65 -3.78 -3.90
N GLY A 14 -11.52 -3.51 -4.56
CA GLY A 14 -10.26 -3.28 -3.87
C GLY A 14 -10.26 -2.02 -3.01
N VAL A 15 -10.85 -0.91 -3.48
CA VAL A 15 -11.01 0.33 -2.69
C VAL A 15 -11.86 0.06 -1.44
N VAL A 16 -12.95 -0.68 -1.59
CA VAL A 16 -13.81 -1.05 -0.46
C VAL A 16 -13.05 -1.92 0.53
N VAL A 17 -12.35 -2.96 0.07
CA VAL A 17 -11.55 -3.84 0.94
C VAL A 17 -10.45 -3.06 1.65
N GLU A 18 -9.73 -2.19 0.94
CA GLU A 18 -8.71 -1.32 1.55
C GLU A 18 -9.31 -0.42 2.62
N THR A 19 -10.43 0.25 2.33
CA THR A 19 -11.10 1.15 3.28
C THR A 19 -11.56 0.40 4.53
N LEU A 20 -12.11 -0.81 4.36
CA LEU A 20 -12.49 -1.67 5.47
C LEU A 20 -11.28 -2.07 6.31
N CYS A 21 -10.18 -2.45 5.66
CA CYS A 21 -8.91 -2.81 6.29
C CYS A 21 -8.26 -1.65 7.03
N ALA A 22 -8.30 -0.42 6.49
CA ALA A 22 -7.80 0.78 7.17
C ALA A 22 -8.60 1.10 8.45
N GLY A 23 -9.91 0.84 8.46
CA GLY A 23 -10.77 1.03 9.62
C GLY A 23 -11.20 2.49 9.85
N LYS A 24 -11.72 2.77 11.05
CA LYS A 24 -12.21 4.10 11.42
C LYS A 24 -11.02 4.99 11.81
N GLU A 25 -10.89 6.13 11.14
CA GLU A 25 -9.89 7.19 11.39
C GLU A 25 -8.39 6.84 11.15
N PRO A 26 -8.00 6.46 9.92
CA PRO A 26 -6.58 6.32 9.57
C PRO A 26 -5.78 7.62 9.78
N SER A 27 -6.42 8.77 9.59
CA SER A 27 -5.82 10.09 9.85
C SER A 27 -5.50 10.31 11.33
N GLY A 28 -6.27 9.73 12.26
CA GLY A 28 -6.01 9.79 13.69
C GLY A 28 -4.79 8.97 14.10
N VAL A 29 -4.55 7.84 13.45
CA VAL A 29 -3.32 7.05 13.63
C VAL A 29 -2.11 7.81 13.10
N MET A 30 -2.20 8.38 11.89
CA MET A 30 -1.11 9.17 11.30
C MET A 30 -0.70 10.36 12.17
N LYS A 31 -1.66 11.06 12.80
CA LYS A 31 -1.39 12.18 13.70
C LYS A 31 -0.64 11.80 14.99
N LYS A 32 -0.76 10.54 15.42
CA LYS A 32 -0.10 10.03 16.64
C LYS A 32 1.32 9.53 16.38
N LEU A 33 1.67 9.29 15.12
CA LEU A 33 3.01 8.87 14.74
C LEU A 33 3.94 10.08 14.71
N HIS A 34 5.20 9.85 15.04
CA HIS A 34 6.28 10.79 14.77
C HIS A 34 6.83 10.53 13.36
N PRO A 35 6.45 11.32 12.34
CA PRO A 35 6.97 11.14 11.00
C PRO A 35 8.40 11.71 10.87
N PRO A 36 9.19 11.23 9.90
CA PRO A 36 10.41 11.93 9.52
C PRO A 36 10.11 13.33 8.97
N ARG A 37 11.06 14.27 9.11
CA ARG A 37 10.89 15.67 8.66
C ARG A 37 10.60 15.84 7.16
N TRP A 38 10.98 14.86 6.35
CA TRP A 38 10.77 14.81 4.90
C TRP A 38 9.56 13.95 4.50
N ALA A 39 8.72 13.54 5.46
CA ALA A 39 7.50 12.82 5.15
C ALA A 39 6.59 13.66 4.25
N PHE A 40 5.97 13.01 3.27
CA PHE A 40 5.03 13.65 2.39
C PHE A 40 3.79 14.11 3.17
N PRO A 41 3.21 15.27 2.82
CA PRO A 41 1.96 15.71 3.41
C PRO A 41 0.80 14.81 2.93
N MET A 42 -0.27 14.72 3.71
CA MET A 42 -1.42 13.83 3.42
C MET A 42 -1.99 13.93 1.99
N PRO A 43 -2.10 15.11 1.35
CA PRO A 43 -2.57 15.21 -0.03
C PRO A 43 -1.71 14.42 -1.03
N VAL A 44 -0.40 14.36 -0.82
CA VAL A 44 0.50 13.60 -1.70
C VAL A 44 0.28 12.10 -1.52
N TRP A 45 0.04 11.63 -0.29
CA TRP A 45 -0.34 10.24 -0.04
C TRP A 45 -1.65 9.86 -0.76
N TYR A 46 -2.65 10.74 -0.72
CA TYR A 46 -3.90 10.52 -1.47
C TYR A 46 -3.67 10.52 -2.98
N ALA A 47 -2.80 11.37 -3.50
CA ALA A 47 -2.46 11.39 -4.93
C ALA A 47 -1.77 10.08 -5.36
N VAL A 48 -0.85 9.54 -4.55
CA VAL A 48 -0.21 8.24 -4.80
C VAL A 48 -1.24 7.11 -4.79
N GLY A 49 -2.14 7.09 -3.81
CA GLY A 49 -3.22 6.09 -3.74
C GLY A 49 -4.19 6.18 -4.92
N PHE A 50 -4.54 7.40 -5.33
CA PHE A 50 -5.37 7.62 -6.52
C PHE A 50 -4.66 7.10 -7.78
N PHE A 51 -3.39 7.45 -7.97
CA PHE A 51 -2.59 6.96 -9.10
C PHE A 51 -2.49 5.43 -9.10
N TYR A 52 -2.30 4.81 -7.94
CA TYR A 52 -2.29 3.36 -7.78
C TYR A 52 -3.59 2.72 -8.32
N TYR A 53 -4.76 3.23 -7.94
CA TYR A 53 -6.03 2.67 -8.41
C TYR A 53 -6.32 2.95 -9.89
N VAL A 54 -5.90 4.09 -10.43
CA VAL A 54 -5.96 4.37 -11.87
C VAL A 54 -5.08 3.38 -12.65
N MET A 55 -3.88 3.09 -12.14
CA MET A 55 -2.99 2.07 -12.71
C MET A 55 -3.64 0.69 -12.65
N CYS A 56 -4.18 0.26 -11.50
CA CYS A 56 -4.88 -1.02 -11.37
C CYS A 56 -6.04 -1.13 -12.36
N PHE A 57 -6.82 -0.06 -12.53
CA PHE A 57 -7.90 -0.01 -13.51
C PHE A 57 -7.38 -0.20 -14.93
N ALA A 58 -6.33 0.53 -15.32
CA ALA A 58 -5.72 0.42 -16.64
C ALA A 58 -5.20 -1.00 -16.93
N VAL A 59 -4.54 -1.63 -15.95
CA VAL A 59 -4.06 -3.02 -16.05
C VAL A 59 -5.23 -3.97 -16.31
N VAL A 60 -6.25 -3.96 -15.44
CA VAL A 60 -7.40 -4.89 -15.57
C VAL A 60 -8.17 -4.64 -16.86
N TYR A 61 -8.41 -3.37 -17.21
CA TYR A 61 -9.10 -3.00 -18.45
C TYR A 61 -8.36 -3.53 -19.68
N ARG A 62 -7.05 -3.31 -19.77
CA ARG A 62 -6.27 -3.70 -20.94
C ARG A 62 -6.13 -5.21 -21.05
N MET A 63 -5.96 -5.92 -19.93
CA MET A 63 -5.92 -7.38 -19.92
C MET A 63 -7.26 -7.98 -20.37
N THR A 64 -8.38 -7.50 -19.84
CA THR A 64 -9.71 -8.01 -20.21
C THR A 64 -10.16 -7.58 -21.61
N ALA A 65 -9.69 -6.43 -22.11
CA ALA A 65 -9.98 -5.97 -23.47
C ALA A 65 -9.12 -6.65 -24.55
N SER A 66 -7.98 -7.25 -24.18
CA SER A 66 -7.05 -7.88 -25.14
C SER A 66 -7.61 -9.13 -25.83
N GLY A 67 -8.68 -9.72 -25.30
CA GLY A 67 -9.26 -10.99 -25.78
C GLY A 67 -8.39 -12.23 -25.52
N ARG A 68 -7.22 -12.08 -24.87
CA ARG A 68 -6.33 -13.18 -24.47
C ARG A 68 -6.64 -13.63 -23.05
N SER A 69 -6.42 -14.93 -22.78
CA SER A 69 -6.51 -15.45 -21.42
C SER A 69 -5.29 -15.01 -20.60
N GLU A 70 -5.43 -13.88 -19.93
CA GLU A 70 -4.41 -13.29 -19.06
C GLU A 70 -4.66 -13.60 -17.57
N ALA A 71 -5.24 -14.78 -17.29
CA ALA A 71 -5.65 -15.18 -15.94
C ALA A 71 -4.52 -15.06 -14.90
N PRO A 72 -3.26 -15.45 -15.17
CA PRO A 72 -2.18 -15.27 -14.21
C PRO A 72 -1.93 -13.81 -13.82
N GLY A 73 -1.99 -12.88 -14.78
CA GLY A 73 -1.77 -11.47 -14.49
C GLY A 73 -2.98 -10.81 -13.80
N LEU A 74 -4.20 -11.27 -14.11
CA LEU A 74 -5.41 -10.88 -13.36
C LEU A 74 -5.34 -11.35 -11.90
N MET A 75 -4.82 -12.55 -11.64
CA MET A 75 -4.57 -13.03 -10.27
C MET A 75 -3.49 -12.20 -9.56
N LEU A 76 -2.41 -11.84 -10.27
CA LEU A 76 -1.33 -11.03 -9.70
C LEU A 76 -1.79 -9.61 -9.34
N ILE A 77 -2.59 -8.95 -10.18
CA ILE A 77 -3.15 -7.63 -9.85
C ILE A 77 -4.17 -7.72 -8.70
N ALA A 78 -4.98 -8.78 -8.64
CA ALA A 78 -5.87 -9.05 -7.50
C ALA A 78 -5.07 -9.17 -6.20
N ALA A 79 -4.02 -9.99 -6.24
CA ALA A 79 -3.13 -10.19 -5.10
C ALA A 79 -2.43 -8.88 -4.71
N LEU A 80 -2.03 -8.04 -5.68
CA LEU A 80 -1.39 -6.76 -5.39
C LEU A 80 -2.33 -5.81 -4.65
N MET A 81 -3.60 -5.74 -5.07
CA MET A 81 -4.64 -4.95 -4.40
C MET A 81 -4.95 -5.49 -3.00
N ALA A 82 -5.01 -6.82 -2.86
CA ALA A 82 -5.18 -7.48 -1.56
C ALA A 82 -3.99 -7.22 -0.64
N ALA A 83 -2.76 -7.23 -1.17
CA ALA A 83 -1.56 -6.88 -0.41
C ALA A 83 -1.60 -5.41 0.02
N ASN A 84 -2.07 -4.49 -0.83
CA ASN A 84 -2.23 -3.09 -0.46
C ASN A 84 -3.23 -2.90 0.69
N ALA A 85 -4.37 -3.60 0.64
CA ALA A 85 -5.33 -3.63 1.74
C ALA A 85 -4.75 -4.29 3.01
N GLY A 86 -3.99 -5.37 2.84
CA GLY A 86 -3.30 -6.07 3.94
C GLY A 86 -2.27 -5.18 4.65
N TRP A 87 -1.53 -4.36 3.90
CA TRP A 87 -0.62 -3.38 4.48
C TRP A 87 -1.39 -2.35 5.32
N ASN A 88 -2.51 -1.82 4.80
CA ASN A 88 -3.39 -0.91 5.54
C ASN A 88 -3.95 -1.53 6.82
N LEU A 89 -4.35 -2.81 6.78
CA LEU A 89 -4.78 -3.57 7.96
C LEU A 89 -3.67 -3.64 9.02
N ILE A 90 -2.45 -4.02 8.62
CA ILE A 90 -1.32 -4.16 9.53
C ILE A 90 -0.92 -2.80 10.13
N PHE A 91 -0.87 -1.77 9.30
CA PHE A 91 -0.42 -0.43 9.70
C PHE A 91 -1.46 0.30 10.56
N PHE A 92 -2.71 0.39 10.11
CA PHE A 92 -3.73 1.20 10.78
C PHE A 92 -4.47 0.46 11.88
N ARG A 93 -4.89 -0.79 11.66
CA ARG A 93 -5.68 -1.56 12.63
C ARG A 93 -4.82 -2.32 13.61
N LEU A 94 -3.85 -3.11 13.13
CA LEU A 94 -2.95 -3.85 14.03
C LEU A 94 -1.88 -2.95 14.66
N ARG A 95 -1.73 -1.70 14.16
CA ARG A 95 -0.78 -0.69 14.65
C ARG A 95 0.64 -1.22 14.79
N SER A 96 1.02 -2.15 13.91
CA SER A 96 2.31 -2.80 14.00
C SER A 96 3.26 -2.28 12.92
N LEU A 97 4.04 -1.27 13.29
CA LEU A 97 5.01 -0.62 12.40
C LEU A 97 6.12 -1.58 11.92
N ARG A 98 6.47 -2.55 12.77
CA ARG A 98 7.48 -3.55 12.44
C ARG A 98 6.97 -4.54 11.40
N TRP A 99 5.75 -5.04 11.57
CA TRP A 99 5.14 -5.94 10.59
C TRP A 99 4.82 -5.20 9.28
N SER A 100 4.38 -3.94 9.33
CA SER A 100 4.13 -3.16 8.11
C SER A 100 5.40 -2.89 7.30
N PHE A 101 6.55 -2.71 7.98
CA PHE A 101 7.84 -2.57 7.29
C PHE A 101 8.23 -3.87 6.57
N TRP A 102 8.21 -5.01 7.27
CA TRP A 102 8.57 -6.30 6.66
C TRP A 102 7.59 -6.74 5.58
N PHE A 103 6.34 -6.28 5.63
CA PHE A 103 5.33 -6.56 4.61
C PHE A 103 5.68 -5.96 3.23
N TYR A 104 6.59 -4.98 3.15
CA TYR A 104 7.08 -4.50 1.85
C TYR A 104 7.84 -5.56 1.06
N VAL A 105 8.49 -6.53 1.72
CA VAL A 105 9.24 -7.60 1.03
C VAL A 105 8.31 -8.42 0.12
N PRO A 106 7.24 -9.08 0.62
CA PRO A 106 6.32 -9.80 -0.25
C PRO A 106 5.58 -8.87 -1.23
N TYR A 107 5.32 -7.61 -0.86
CA TYR A 107 4.69 -6.63 -1.76
C TYR A 107 5.56 -6.34 -2.99
N ILE A 108 6.87 -6.13 -2.82
CA ILE A 108 7.81 -5.85 -3.93
C ILE A 108 7.95 -7.07 -4.83
N VAL A 109 8.05 -8.27 -4.25
CA VAL A 109 8.11 -9.52 -5.02
C VAL A 109 6.88 -9.65 -5.91
N LEU A 110 5.70 -9.34 -5.36
CA LEU A 110 4.44 -9.39 -6.09
C LEU A 110 4.36 -8.33 -7.19
N ALA A 111 4.81 -7.10 -6.92
CA ALA A 111 4.90 -6.05 -7.93
C ALA A 111 5.86 -6.44 -9.07
N ALA A 112 7.02 -7.00 -8.75
CA ALA A 112 8.00 -7.47 -9.74
C ALA A 112 7.44 -8.63 -10.59
N ALA A 113 6.72 -9.58 -9.97
CA ALA A 113 6.05 -10.66 -10.69
C ALA A 113 5.00 -10.12 -11.67
N LEU A 114 4.21 -9.11 -11.26
CA LEU A 114 3.24 -8.47 -12.13
C LEU A 114 3.91 -7.70 -13.28
N ILE A 115 4.98 -6.93 -13.01
CA ILE A 115 5.78 -6.26 -14.06
C ILE A 115 6.26 -7.30 -15.08
N ARG A 116 6.82 -8.42 -14.60
CA ARG A 116 7.34 -9.48 -15.47
C ARG A 116 6.25 -10.13 -16.31
N ALA A 117 5.04 -10.30 -15.77
CA ALA A 117 3.89 -10.83 -16.50
C ALA A 117 3.42 -9.84 -17.58
N LEU A 118 3.42 -8.54 -17.28
CA LEU A 118 2.95 -7.50 -18.20
C LEU A 118 3.96 -7.12 -19.28
N TRP A 119 5.26 -7.33 -19.05
CA TRP A 119 6.35 -6.82 -19.88
C TRP A 119 6.20 -7.14 -21.38
N SER A 120 5.77 -8.37 -21.71
CA SER A 120 5.57 -8.82 -23.09
C SER A 120 4.14 -8.66 -23.60
N VAL A 121 3.19 -8.34 -22.72
CA VAL A 121 1.75 -8.32 -23.03
C VAL A 121 1.28 -6.89 -23.28
N ASP A 122 1.62 -5.97 -22.39
CA ASP A 122 1.16 -4.58 -22.46
C ASP A 122 2.18 -3.60 -21.89
N ARG A 123 2.85 -2.88 -22.79
CA ARG A 123 3.87 -1.89 -22.41
C ARG A 123 3.30 -0.74 -21.62
N VAL A 124 2.06 -0.31 -21.90
CA VAL A 124 1.42 0.82 -21.21
C VAL A 124 1.21 0.49 -19.72
N SER A 125 0.59 -0.66 -19.43
CA SER A 125 0.37 -1.13 -18.05
C SER A 125 1.69 -1.38 -17.34
N THR A 126 2.69 -1.93 -18.04
CA THR A 126 4.04 -2.12 -17.51
C THR A 126 4.67 -0.78 -17.11
N THR A 127 4.62 0.22 -17.97
CA THR A 127 5.15 1.56 -17.70
C THR A 127 4.43 2.23 -16.54
N LEU A 128 3.11 2.16 -16.46
CA LEU A 128 2.35 2.70 -15.33
C LEU A 128 2.76 2.05 -14.01
N LEU A 129 2.95 0.73 -14.01
CA LEU A 129 3.40 -0.02 -12.84
C LEU A 129 4.85 0.29 -12.47
N LEU A 130 5.73 0.55 -13.43
CA LEU A 130 7.10 1.01 -13.17
C LEU A 130 7.13 2.41 -12.55
N ILE A 131 6.30 3.34 -13.05
CA ILE A 131 6.17 4.69 -12.49
C ILE A 131 5.68 4.60 -11.04
N TYR A 132 4.67 3.78 -10.77
CA TYR A 132 4.24 3.51 -9.39
C TYR A 132 5.37 2.87 -8.56
N SER A 133 6.11 1.92 -9.12
CA SER A 133 7.17 1.21 -8.40
C SER A 133 8.35 2.11 -8.04
N ALA A 134 8.57 3.20 -8.78
CA ALA A 134 9.58 4.21 -8.45
C ALA A 134 9.31 4.91 -7.10
N TYR A 135 8.08 4.87 -6.61
CA TYR A 135 7.71 5.37 -5.28
C TYR A 135 8.01 4.37 -4.14
N LEU A 136 8.17 3.06 -4.43
CA LEU A 136 8.40 2.04 -3.40
C LEU A 136 9.69 2.26 -2.58
N PRO A 137 10.85 2.65 -3.17
CA PRO A 137 12.04 2.97 -2.38
C PRO A 137 11.76 4.05 -1.32
N TYR A 138 11.02 5.10 -1.69
CA TYR A 138 10.61 6.13 -0.75
C TYR A 138 9.73 5.55 0.37
N ALA A 139 8.72 4.74 0.02
CA ALA A 139 7.80 4.14 0.98
C ALA A 139 8.51 3.23 2.00
N ILE A 140 9.49 2.46 1.56
CA ILE A 140 10.30 1.57 2.42
C ILE A 140 11.14 2.41 3.39
N VAL A 141 11.85 3.41 2.87
CA VAL A 141 12.68 4.30 3.71
C VAL A 141 11.79 5.03 4.71
N TRP A 142 10.66 5.59 4.27
CA TRP A 142 9.67 6.21 5.14
C TRP A 142 9.18 5.25 6.24
N SER A 143 8.79 4.03 5.88
CA SER A 143 8.31 3.03 6.84
C SER A 143 9.39 2.62 7.84
N TYR A 144 10.66 2.54 7.42
CA TYR A 144 11.78 2.27 8.31
C TYR A 144 11.95 3.38 9.35
N PHE A 145 11.93 4.65 8.92
CA PHE A 145 12.05 5.78 9.83
C PHE A 145 10.84 5.92 10.75
N VAL A 146 9.62 5.71 10.26
CA VAL A 146 8.42 5.67 11.10
C VAL A 146 8.53 4.57 12.14
N MET A 147 8.97 3.36 11.76
CA MET A 147 9.21 2.28 12.72
C MET A 147 10.26 2.69 13.76
N ARG A 148 11.40 3.23 13.34
CA ARG A 148 12.51 3.58 14.24
C ARG A 148 12.18 4.74 15.19
N LEU A 149 11.55 5.80 14.70
CA LEU A 149 11.20 6.98 15.49
C LEU A 149 10.11 6.69 16.53
N ASN A 150 9.29 5.68 16.29
CA ASN A 150 8.21 5.27 17.19
C ASN A 150 8.53 3.99 17.98
N ALA A 151 9.78 3.49 17.92
CA ALA A 151 10.25 2.35 18.70
C ALA A 151 10.82 2.71 20.08
N SER A 152 10.93 4.00 20.42
CA SER A 152 11.57 4.47 21.65
C SER A 152 10.80 4.06 22.93
N PRO A 153 11.44 3.38 23.91
CA PRO A 153 10.83 2.97 25.19
C PRO A 153 10.67 4.07 26.25
N SER A 154 10.80 5.36 25.94
CA SER A 154 10.90 6.42 26.96
C SER A 154 9.56 6.89 27.57
N ASN A 155 8.63 5.96 27.83
CA ASN A 155 7.49 6.14 28.75
C ASN A 155 7.55 5.13 29.93
N HIS A 156 8.75 4.66 30.26
CA HIS A 156 9.08 4.23 31.61
C HIS A 156 10.01 5.27 32.23
N SER A 157 9.46 6.44 32.56
CA SER A 157 10.10 7.32 33.53
C SER A 157 9.08 7.64 34.63
N ILE A 158 9.61 7.69 35.86
CA ILE A 158 8.99 8.12 37.10
C ILE A 158 8.24 7.02 37.89
N GLY A 159 8.98 5.96 38.21
CA GLY A 159 8.79 5.18 39.43
C GLY A 159 9.90 5.50 40.44
N GLY A 160 10.19 6.79 40.67
CA GLY A 160 10.97 7.19 41.84
C GLY A 160 10.06 7.09 43.06
N PRO A 161 10.45 6.44 44.16
CA PRO A 161 9.62 6.45 45.36
C PRO A 161 9.47 7.90 45.83
N ILE A 162 8.24 8.40 45.77
CA ILE A 162 7.84 9.55 46.58
C ILE A 162 7.68 8.98 48.00
N SER A 163 8.77 9.03 48.76
CA SER A 163 8.73 8.87 50.21
C SER A 163 9.18 10.19 50.84
N GLY A 164 8.19 11.06 51.10
CA GLY A 164 8.13 11.83 52.34
C GLY A 164 7.00 11.24 53.18
N PRO A 165 6.87 11.57 54.48
CA PRO A 165 7.50 12.66 55.23
C PRO A 165 8.74 12.27 56.05
#